data_AF-A0AAE4FR45-F1
#
_entry.id   AF-A0AAE4FR45-F1
#
_cell.length_a   1.000
_cell.length_b   1.000
_cell.length_c   1.000
_cell.angle_alpha   90.00
_cell.angle_beta   90.00
_cell.angle_gamma   90.00
#
_symmetry.space_group_name_H-M   'P 1'
#
loop_
_entity.id
_entity.type
_entity.pdbx_description
1 polymer ?
#
loop_
_entity_poly.entity_id
_entity_poly.type
_entity_poly.pdbx_seq_one_letter_code
_entity_poly.pdbx_strand_id
1 'polypeptide(L)'
;MPSQLSSINPKFRQTAQRALLTCAAIVLTHTSGAWAADPFRTGENSRPISDATSAVFVAVFRDGNYTKGRQLLPAALRASAQEPLTLTMAGGMAFLDGNWADLNRYANQTIQAAQKLSGQDPLRGNLYQAVGNFLLAAHDMSEGGSGPVAGAALALMRAQDVFGYLNQAKAINPNDPELNLIQGFIEWGVANNLGIFKIEDAITRLQTQAAPPYLSYRGVALAYRDLNQSQLALEAIEKAIAAAPNNPELIYLKAQILSQAGNKQASLSLFNQALTMSEQLPGDLVKQMKLERDQVQAALPQ
;
A
#
# COMPACT_ATOMS: atom_id res chain seq x y z
N MET A 1 20.22 26.17 28.55
CA MET A 1 18.88 25.56 28.67
C MET A 1 18.69 24.62 27.50
N PRO A 2 18.61 23.29 27.70
CA PRO A 2 18.38 22.35 26.61
C PRO A 2 16.88 22.36 26.25
N SER A 3 16.53 22.90 25.08
CA SER A 3 15.15 22.91 24.60
C SER A 3 14.74 21.54 24.06
N GLN A 4 13.58 21.09 24.51
CA GLN A 4 12.99 19.80 24.15
C GLN A 4 12.61 19.75 22.66
N LEU A 5 13.46 19.13 21.84
CA LEU A 5 13.00 18.49 20.61
C LEU A 5 12.77 17.01 20.95
N SER A 6 11.55 16.72 21.37
CA SER A 6 11.11 15.38 21.75
C SER A 6 11.21 14.40 20.58
N SER A 7 11.48 13.15 20.92
CA SER A 7 11.55 12.05 19.97
C SER A 7 10.27 11.95 19.13
N ILE A 8 10.44 11.73 17.83
CA ILE A 8 9.33 11.43 16.92
C ILE A 8 8.59 10.21 17.46
N ASN A 9 7.29 10.40 17.68
CA ASN A 9 6.41 9.42 18.31
C ASN A 9 6.52 8.06 17.60
N PRO A 10 6.79 6.93 18.27
CA PRO A 10 6.94 5.63 17.61
C PRO A 10 5.67 5.20 16.83
N LYS A 11 4.49 5.73 17.18
CA LYS A 11 3.27 5.56 16.38
C LYS A 11 3.40 6.16 14.96
N PHE A 12 4.13 7.26 14.80
CA PHE A 12 4.34 7.91 13.50
C PHE A 12 5.14 7.03 12.53
N ARG A 13 6.23 6.39 12.99
CA ARG A 13 6.99 5.40 12.19
C ARG A 13 6.07 4.25 11.75
N GLN A 14 5.26 3.71 12.67
CA GLN A 14 4.33 2.61 12.37
C GLN A 14 3.21 3.01 11.38
N THR A 15 2.57 4.17 11.53
CA THR A 15 1.51 4.61 10.62
C THR A 15 2.05 4.93 9.23
N ALA A 16 3.20 5.59 9.13
CA ALA A 16 3.86 5.86 7.84
C ALA A 16 4.32 4.57 7.14
N GLN A 17 4.88 3.60 7.87
CA GLN A 17 5.23 2.28 7.32
C GLN A 17 4.00 1.50 6.82
N ARG A 18 2.86 1.60 7.53
CA ARG A 18 1.60 0.93 7.14
C ARG A 18 0.93 1.53 5.89
N ALA A 19 1.20 2.80 5.57
CA ALA A 19 0.62 3.50 4.40
C ALA A 19 1.28 3.13 3.05
N LEU A 20 2.55 2.73 3.06
CA LEU A 20 3.32 2.38 1.85
C LEU A 20 3.06 0.95 1.34
N LEU A 21 2.26 0.17 2.06
CA LEU A 21 2.18 -1.30 1.96
C LEU A 21 1.06 -1.85 1.05
N THR A 22 0.26 -1.02 0.37
CA THR A 22 -1.12 -1.43 -0.01
C THR A 22 -1.53 -1.37 -1.49
N CYS A 23 -0.72 -0.89 -2.44
CA CYS A 23 -1.24 -0.42 -3.73
C CYS A 23 -1.24 -1.37 -4.97
N ALA A 24 -1.27 -2.72 -4.90
CA ALA A 24 -0.94 -3.49 -6.14
C ALA A 24 -1.31 -5.02 -6.43
N ALA A 25 -2.53 -5.54 -6.78
CA ALA A 25 -2.67 -6.92 -7.39
C ALA A 25 -3.77 -7.23 -8.48
N ILE A 26 -3.55 -8.27 -9.34
CA ILE A 26 -4.49 -9.31 -9.91
C ILE A 26 -4.15 -9.93 -11.33
N VAL A 27 -4.53 -11.22 -11.52
CA VAL A 27 -4.24 -12.31 -12.52
C VAL A 27 -5.47 -13.26 -12.59
N LEU A 28 -5.85 -14.02 -13.64
CA LEU A 28 -5.45 -14.21 -15.06
C LEU A 28 -6.54 -15.10 -15.75
N THR A 29 -6.47 -15.34 -17.06
CA THR A 29 -6.59 -16.69 -17.68
C THR A 29 -6.05 -16.71 -19.13
N HIS A 30 -5.73 -17.89 -19.67
CA HIS A 30 -4.78 -18.07 -20.79
C HIS A 30 -5.32 -17.76 -22.21
N THR A 31 -4.49 -17.15 -23.08
CA THR A 31 -3.73 -17.84 -24.18
C THR A 31 -2.96 -16.85 -25.08
N SER A 32 -1.77 -17.29 -25.54
CA SER A 32 -0.98 -16.78 -26.69
C SER A 32 -0.90 -15.26 -26.99
N GLY A 33 0.25 -14.67 -26.70
CA GLY A 33 0.83 -13.58 -27.53
C GLY A 33 0.36 -12.15 -27.28
N ALA A 34 -0.61 -11.92 -26.40
CA ALA A 34 -1.06 -10.58 -25.98
C ALA A 34 -0.58 -10.23 -24.57
N TRP A 35 -0.39 -8.94 -24.30
CA TRP A 35 0.04 -8.43 -22.99
C TRP A 35 -1.08 -8.59 -21.96
N ALA A 36 -0.73 -8.91 -20.70
CA ALA A 36 -1.68 -8.87 -19.59
C ALA A 36 -2.37 -7.51 -19.43
N ALA A 37 -3.60 -7.55 -18.89
CA ALA A 37 -4.38 -6.38 -18.55
C ALA A 37 -3.97 -5.78 -17.19
N ASP A 38 -4.08 -4.45 -17.05
CA ASP A 38 -4.12 -3.83 -15.74
C ASP A 38 -5.36 -4.34 -14.96
N PRO A 39 -5.22 -4.57 -13.65
CA PRO A 39 -6.27 -5.17 -12.82
C PRO A 39 -7.04 -4.14 -11.97
N PHE A 40 -6.84 -2.85 -12.21
CA PHE A 40 -7.72 -1.80 -11.68
C PHE A 40 -8.97 -1.67 -12.56
N ARG A 41 -8.86 -2.01 -13.86
CA ARG A 41 -9.93 -1.92 -14.86
C ARG A 41 -10.32 -3.31 -15.38
N THR A 42 -11.38 -3.37 -16.18
CA THR A 42 -11.86 -4.61 -16.81
C THR A 42 -12.22 -4.40 -18.28
N GLY A 43 -12.11 -5.46 -19.07
CA GLY A 43 -12.44 -5.46 -20.50
C GLY A 43 -11.54 -4.50 -21.30
N GLU A 44 -12.13 -3.85 -22.31
CA GLU A 44 -11.45 -2.95 -23.24
C GLU A 44 -10.87 -1.69 -22.57
N ASN A 45 -11.30 -1.37 -21.35
CA ASN A 45 -10.77 -0.24 -20.57
C ASN A 45 -9.45 -0.54 -19.85
N SER A 46 -9.00 -1.81 -19.82
CA SER A 46 -7.74 -2.18 -19.18
C SER A 46 -6.53 -1.76 -20.01
N ARG A 47 -5.54 -1.17 -19.32
CA ARG A 47 -4.25 -0.75 -19.87
C ARG A 47 -3.33 -1.97 -20.01
N PRO A 48 -2.49 -2.05 -21.05
CA PRO A 48 -1.56 -3.17 -21.20
C PRO A 48 -0.40 -3.07 -20.21
N ILE A 49 -0.10 -4.19 -19.53
CA ILE A 49 1.10 -4.40 -18.71
C ILE A 49 1.70 -5.77 -19.04
N SER A 50 2.97 -6.03 -18.71
CA SER A 50 3.50 -7.38 -18.94
C SER A 50 2.95 -8.41 -17.93
N ASP A 51 2.82 -9.65 -18.37
CA ASP A 51 2.46 -10.81 -17.53
C ASP A 51 3.37 -10.91 -16.29
N ALA A 52 4.65 -10.56 -16.44
CA ALA A 52 5.61 -10.54 -15.35
C ALA A 52 5.30 -9.43 -14.33
N THR A 53 4.94 -8.22 -14.79
CA THR A 53 4.44 -7.14 -13.90
C THR A 53 3.19 -7.59 -13.16
N SER A 54 2.20 -8.11 -13.88
CA SER A 54 0.94 -8.63 -13.31
C SER A 54 1.21 -9.73 -12.27
N ALA A 55 2.12 -10.66 -12.54
CA ALA A 55 2.47 -11.74 -11.61
C ALA A 55 3.14 -11.25 -10.31
N VAL A 56 4.03 -10.24 -10.36
CA VAL A 56 4.64 -9.64 -9.14
C VAL A 56 3.55 -8.98 -8.29
N PHE A 57 2.74 -8.15 -8.94
CA PHE A 57 1.62 -7.40 -8.39
C PHE A 57 0.72 -8.37 -7.59
N VAL A 58 0.21 -9.41 -8.26
CA VAL A 58 -0.58 -10.51 -7.68
C VAL A 58 0.03 -11.15 -6.45
N ALA A 59 1.26 -11.63 -6.59
CA ALA A 59 1.95 -12.38 -5.55
C ALA A 59 1.99 -11.56 -4.26
N VAL A 60 2.31 -10.27 -4.35
CA VAL A 60 2.43 -9.41 -3.17
C VAL A 60 1.06 -9.06 -2.58
N PHE A 61 0.10 -8.56 -3.36
CA PHE A 61 -1.07 -7.89 -2.75
C PHE A 61 -2.37 -8.69 -2.78
N ARG A 62 -2.57 -9.64 -3.71
CA ARG A 62 -3.70 -10.59 -3.64
C ARG A 62 -3.32 -11.72 -2.70
N ASP A 63 -2.15 -12.29 -2.90
CA ASP A 63 -1.75 -13.51 -2.18
C ASP A 63 -0.98 -13.22 -0.88
N GLY A 64 -0.57 -11.96 -0.62
CA GLY A 64 0.19 -11.60 0.58
C GLY A 64 1.60 -12.20 0.61
N ASN A 65 2.14 -12.57 -0.56
CA ASN A 65 3.36 -13.36 -0.73
C ASN A 65 4.50 -12.52 -1.32
N TYR A 66 5.11 -11.74 -0.43
CA TYR A 66 6.25 -10.88 -0.69
C TYR A 66 7.48 -11.69 -1.11
N THR A 67 7.67 -12.89 -0.55
CA THR A 67 8.75 -13.82 -0.94
C THR A 67 8.63 -14.22 -2.41
N LYS A 68 7.43 -14.56 -2.89
CA LYS A 68 7.19 -14.86 -4.30
C LYS A 68 7.28 -13.60 -5.17
N GLY A 69 6.77 -12.46 -4.72
CA GLY A 69 6.92 -11.18 -5.40
C GLY A 69 8.39 -10.84 -5.69
N ARG A 70 9.28 -11.01 -4.71
CA ARG A 70 10.73 -10.79 -4.83
C ARG A 70 11.39 -11.71 -5.84
N GLN A 71 10.98 -12.98 -5.92
CA GLN A 71 11.47 -13.93 -6.92
C GLN A 71 11.07 -13.53 -8.35
N LEU A 72 9.88 -12.94 -8.51
CA LEU A 72 9.33 -12.55 -9.82
C LEU A 72 9.84 -11.18 -10.29
N LEU A 73 10.13 -10.26 -9.36
CA LEU A 73 10.46 -8.86 -9.68
C LEU A 73 11.64 -8.68 -10.67
N PRO A 74 12.76 -9.43 -10.57
CA PRO A 74 13.85 -9.32 -11.55
C PRO A 74 13.44 -9.70 -12.98
N ALA A 75 12.43 -10.56 -13.17
CA ALA A 75 11.90 -10.87 -14.50
C ALA A 75 11.03 -9.73 -15.02
N ALA A 76 10.15 -9.18 -14.17
CA ALA A 76 9.30 -8.04 -14.51
C ALA A 76 10.11 -6.79 -14.88
N LEU A 77 11.16 -6.48 -14.11
CA LEU A 77 12.06 -5.34 -14.40
C LEU A 77 12.82 -5.49 -15.73
N ARG A 78 13.10 -6.73 -16.18
CA ARG A 78 13.69 -6.98 -17.51
C ARG A 78 12.66 -6.87 -18.63
N ALA A 79 11.46 -7.41 -18.42
CA ALA A 79 10.38 -7.39 -19.40
C ALA A 79 9.77 -5.98 -19.59
N SER A 80 9.83 -5.13 -18.56
CA SER A 80 9.14 -3.83 -18.55
C SER A 80 9.93 -2.77 -17.74
N ALA A 81 11.17 -2.53 -18.13
CA ALA A 81 12.11 -1.64 -17.43
C ALA A 81 11.67 -0.17 -17.28
N GLN A 82 10.64 0.26 -18.03
CA GLN A 82 10.06 1.61 -17.97
C GLN A 82 8.55 1.58 -17.64
N GLU A 83 8.02 0.45 -17.16
CA GLU A 83 6.64 0.37 -16.67
C GLU A 83 6.59 0.91 -15.23
N PRO A 84 5.99 2.10 -14.99
CA PRO A 84 6.05 2.78 -13.70
C PRO A 84 5.42 1.97 -12.56
N LEU A 85 4.50 1.05 -12.85
CA LEU A 85 3.95 0.15 -11.85
C LEU A 85 4.97 -0.86 -11.32
N THR A 86 5.78 -1.43 -12.21
CA THR A 86 6.86 -2.37 -11.83
C THR A 86 7.92 -1.65 -10.98
N LEU A 87 8.26 -0.42 -11.37
CA LEU A 87 9.21 0.42 -10.66
C LEU A 87 8.65 0.84 -9.28
N THR A 88 7.36 1.14 -9.18
CA THR A 88 6.66 1.40 -7.92
C THR A 88 6.74 0.21 -6.97
N MET A 89 6.44 -1.00 -7.45
CA MET A 89 6.55 -2.22 -6.63
C MET A 89 7.99 -2.49 -6.18
N ALA A 90 8.96 -2.23 -7.05
CA ALA A 90 10.38 -2.36 -6.71
C ALA A 90 10.80 -1.36 -5.61
N GLY A 91 10.35 -0.10 -5.70
CA GLY A 91 10.55 0.91 -4.66
C GLY A 91 9.87 0.53 -3.34
N GLY A 92 8.63 0.03 -3.39
CA GLY A 92 7.90 -0.47 -2.23
C GLY A 92 8.61 -1.65 -1.54
N MET A 93 9.10 -2.64 -2.29
CA MET A 93 9.91 -3.72 -1.72
C MET A 93 11.21 -3.20 -1.10
N ALA A 94 11.91 -2.28 -1.77
CA ALA A 94 13.15 -1.69 -1.26
C ALA A 94 12.93 -0.90 0.05
N PHE A 95 11.80 -0.20 0.19
CA PHE A 95 11.39 0.42 1.46
C PHE A 95 11.20 -0.62 2.57
N LEU A 96 10.55 -1.75 2.28
CA LEU A 96 10.36 -2.85 3.25
C LEU A 96 11.64 -3.59 3.63
N ASP A 97 12.67 -3.52 2.79
CA ASP A 97 14.00 -4.05 3.06
C ASP A 97 14.89 -3.08 3.86
N GLY A 98 14.48 -1.82 4.04
CA GLY A 98 15.38 -0.75 4.45
C GLY A 98 16.50 -0.46 3.43
N ASN A 99 16.33 -0.91 2.17
CA ASN A 99 17.26 -0.65 1.08
C ASN A 99 16.99 0.73 0.48
N TRP A 100 17.42 1.76 1.20
CA TRP A 100 17.17 3.16 0.87
C TRP A 100 17.76 3.55 -0.50
N ALA A 101 18.89 2.97 -0.89
CA ALA A 101 19.52 3.22 -2.18
C ALA A 101 18.65 2.76 -3.36
N ASP A 102 18.09 1.55 -3.29
CA ASP A 102 17.15 1.06 -4.31
C ASP A 102 15.81 1.79 -4.25
N LEU A 103 15.31 2.16 -3.06
CA LEU A 103 14.11 3.00 -2.93
C LEU A 103 14.29 4.32 -3.68
N ASN A 104 15.38 5.05 -3.44
CA ASN A 104 15.68 6.30 -4.13
C ASN A 104 15.80 6.09 -5.64
N ARG A 105 16.50 5.03 -6.08
CA ARG A 105 16.63 4.70 -7.51
C ARG A 105 15.27 4.44 -8.16
N TYR A 106 14.47 3.54 -7.60
CA TYR A 106 13.20 3.15 -8.18
C TYR A 106 12.14 4.25 -8.11
N ALA A 107 12.15 5.09 -7.08
CA ALA A 107 11.27 6.25 -7.00
C ALA A 107 11.59 7.29 -8.09
N ASN A 108 12.87 7.62 -8.30
CA ASN A 108 13.29 8.49 -9.41
C ASN A 108 12.97 7.87 -10.79
N GLN A 109 13.22 6.56 -10.97
CA GLN A 109 12.87 5.86 -12.21
C GLN A 109 11.35 5.85 -12.46
N THR A 110 10.53 5.74 -11.41
CA THR A 110 9.06 5.84 -11.50
C THR A 110 8.64 7.21 -12.03
N ILE A 111 9.22 8.31 -11.50
CA ILE A 111 8.97 9.68 -12.01
C ILE A 111 9.38 9.81 -13.48
N GLN A 112 10.58 9.32 -13.85
CA GLN A 112 11.07 9.41 -15.23
C GLN A 112 10.23 8.59 -16.22
N ALA A 113 9.78 7.40 -15.81
CA ALA A 113 8.86 6.58 -16.59
C ALA A 113 7.50 7.28 -16.77
N ALA A 114 6.97 7.84 -15.68
CA ALA A 114 5.71 8.57 -15.67
C ALA A 114 5.74 9.81 -16.56
N GLN A 115 6.82 10.60 -16.53
CA GLN A 115 7.02 11.76 -17.40
C GLN A 115 7.01 11.41 -18.90
N LYS A 116 7.64 10.29 -19.29
CA LYS A 116 7.59 9.79 -20.67
C LYS A 116 6.19 9.29 -21.05
N LEU A 117 5.49 8.68 -20.10
CA LEU A 117 4.14 8.17 -20.28
C LEU A 117 3.09 9.28 -20.42
N SER A 118 3.30 10.46 -19.81
CA SER A 118 2.34 11.58 -19.83
C SER A 118 1.87 12.02 -21.22
N GLY A 119 2.67 11.81 -22.27
CA GLY A 119 2.27 12.12 -23.66
C GLY A 119 1.31 11.10 -24.30
N GLN A 120 1.16 9.91 -23.70
CA GLN A 120 0.29 8.82 -24.19
C GLN A 120 -0.87 8.55 -23.23
N ASP A 121 -0.59 8.56 -21.92
CA ASP A 121 -1.55 8.40 -20.84
C ASP A 121 -1.28 9.48 -19.78
N PRO A 122 -1.83 10.70 -19.94
CA PRO A 122 -1.59 11.81 -19.03
C PRO A 122 -2.14 11.56 -17.61
N LEU A 123 -3.18 10.72 -17.47
CA LEU A 123 -3.68 10.34 -16.14
C LEU A 123 -2.63 9.49 -15.42
N ARG A 124 -2.09 8.47 -16.08
CA ARG A 124 -1.10 7.56 -15.50
C ARG A 124 0.25 8.25 -15.31
N GLY A 125 0.64 9.12 -16.24
CA GLY A 125 1.83 9.97 -16.11
C GLY A 125 1.75 10.93 -14.92
N ASN A 126 0.59 11.51 -14.63
CA ASN A 126 0.40 12.29 -13.41
C ASN A 126 0.38 11.40 -12.16
N LEU A 127 -0.41 10.32 -12.17
CA LEU A 127 -0.54 9.40 -11.06
C LEU A 127 0.79 8.83 -10.58
N TYR A 128 1.66 8.38 -11.49
CA TYR A 128 2.97 7.83 -11.12
C TYR A 128 4.04 8.90 -10.81
N GLN A 129 3.88 10.15 -11.26
CA GLN A 129 4.66 11.28 -10.71
C GLN A 129 4.28 11.56 -9.25
N ALA A 130 3.00 11.45 -8.88
CA ALA A 130 2.59 11.50 -7.48
C ALA A 130 3.19 10.34 -6.67
N VAL A 131 3.02 9.10 -7.12
CA VAL A 131 3.55 7.90 -6.43
C VAL A 131 5.07 7.97 -6.26
N GLY A 132 5.81 8.38 -7.30
CA GLY A 132 7.26 8.54 -7.23
C GLY A 132 7.70 9.60 -6.20
N ASN A 133 7.00 10.74 -6.12
CA ASN A 133 7.27 11.74 -5.09
C ASN A 133 6.89 11.27 -3.68
N PHE A 134 5.84 10.47 -3.54
CA PHE A 134 5.47 9.85 -2.25
C PHE A 134 6.56 8.86 -1.76
N LEU A 135 7.11 8.04 -2.67
CA LEU A 135 8.25 7.17 -2.37
C LEU A 135 9.52 7.95 -2.01
N LEU A 136 9.79 9.07 -2.69
CA LEU A 136 10.91 9.95 -2.32
C LEU A 136 10.70 10.69 -0.99
N ALA A 137 9.46 11.01 -0.60
CA ALA A 137 9.17 11.56 0.73
C ALA A 137 9.49 10.54 1.83
N ALA A 138 9.13 9.27 1.61
CA ALA A 138 9.50 8.17 2.51
C ALA A 138 11.03 7.97 2.57
N HIS A 139 11.74 8.10 1.43
CA HIS A 139 13.20 8.06 1.39
C HIS A 139 13.83 9.22 2.18
N ASP A 140 13.40 10.45 1.96
CA ASP A 140 14.05 11.64 2.54
C ASP A 140 13.93 11.67 4.07
N MET A 141 12.83 11.14 4.62
CA MET A 141 12.61 10.94 6.06
C MET A 141 13.34 9.72 6.64
N SER A 142 13.88 8.83 5.80
CA SER A 142 14.60 7.62 6.20
C SER A 142 16.05 7.90 6.61
N GLU A 143 16.71 6.87 7.15
CA GLU A 143 18.13 6.91 7.51
C GLU A 143 19.08 6.95 6.30
N GLY A 144 18.61 6.59 5.10
CA GLY A 144 19.35 6.81 3.84
C GLY A 144 19.09 8.16 3.18
N GLY A 145 18.14 8.95 3.69
CA GLY A 145 17.81 10.28 3.23
C GLY A 145 18.45 11.39 4.07
N SER A 146 17.70 12.45 4.32
CA SER A 146 18.12 13.56 5.20
C SER A 146 17.71 13.34 6.67
N GLY A 147 17.28 12.13 7.01
CA GLY A 147 16.81 11.77 8.33
C GLY A 147 15.52 12.49 8.75
N PRO A 148 15.03 12.25 9.97
CA PRO A 148 13.64 12.60 10.30
C PRO A 148 13.33 14.10 10.45
N VAL A 149 14.35 14.96 10.62
CA VAL A 149 14.16 16.42 10.80
C VAL A 149 14.25 17.16 9.46
N ALA A 150 15.39 17.11 8.78
CA ALA A 150 15.55 17.75 7.49
C ALA A 150 14.71 17.05 6.40
N GLY A 151 14.57 15.73 6.48
CA GLY A 151 13.68 14.95 5.62
C GLY A 151 12.20 15.29 5.76
N ALA A 152 11.74 15.74 6.93
CA ALA A 152 10.35 16.17 7.09
C ALA A 152 10.03 17.44 6.28
N ALA A 153 10.97 18.39 6.18
CA ALA A 153 10.81 19.57 5.34
C ALA A 153 10.75 19.21 3.84
N LEU A 154 11.62 18.29 3.39
CA LEU A 154 11.61 17.77 2.02
C LEU A 154 10.31 16.98 1.72
N ALA A 155 9.85 16.17 2.66
CA ALA A 155 8.59 15.43 2.54
C ALA A 155 7.36 16.36 2.44
N LEU A 156 7.36 17.52 3.14
CA LEU A 156 6.32 18.53 2.99
C LEU A 156 6.33 19.18 1.60
N MET A 157 7.50 19.44 1.01
CA MET A 157 7.60 19.92 -0.38
C MET A 157 7.03 18.86 -1.35
N ARG A 158 7.45 17.60 -1.20
CA ARG A 158 6.94 16.49 -2.03
C ARG A 158 5.46 16.22 -1.83
N ALA A 159 4.89 16.47 -0.66
CA ALA A 159 3.45 16.38 -0.45
C ALA A 159 2.68 17.37 -1.34
N GLN A 160 3.23 18.57 -1.59
CA GLN A 160 2.64 19.52 -2.54
C GLN A 160 2.66 18.96 -3.96
N ASP A 161 3.78 18.36 -4.40
CA ASP A 161 3.88 17.70 -5.69
C ASP A 161 2.88 16.52 -5.81
N VAL A 162 2.82 15.65 -4.79
CA VAL A 162 1.90 14.50 -4.72
C VAL A 162 0.46 14.95 -4.95
N PHE A 163 -0.04 15.94 -4.20
CA PHE A 163 -1.41 16.41 -4.34
C PHE A 163 -1.63 17.24 -5.61
N GLY A 164 -0.61 17.97 -6.08
CA GLY A 164 -0.64 18.63 -7.38
C GLY A 164 -0.87 17.65 -8.54
N TYR A 165 -0.08 16.57 -8.60
CA TYR A 165 -0.23 15.54 -9.63
C TYR A 165 -1.50 14.70 -9.47
N LEU A 166 -1.92 14.36 -8.24
CA LEU A 166 -3.21 13.67 -8.03
C LEU A 166 -4.39 14.52 -8.52
N ASN A 167 -4.38 15.84 -8.26
CA ASN A 167 -5.41 16.75 -8.79
C ASN A 167 -5.41 16.83 -10.32
N GLN A 168 -4.24 16.81 -10.96
CA GLN A 168 -4.14 16.77 -12.44
C GLN A 168 -4.65 15.44 -13.01
N ALA A 169 -4.35 14.31 -12.38
CA ALA A 169 -4.91 13.00 -12.77
C ALA A 169 -6.44 12.97 -12.62
N LYS A 170 -6.95 13.49 -11.50
CA LYS A 170 -8.38 13.59 -11.18
C LYS A 170 -9.15 14.50 -12.13
N ALA A 171 -8.51 15.55 -12.66
CA ALA A 171 -9.11 16.41 -13.67
C ALA A 171 -9.32 15.72 -15.03
N ILE A 172 -8.61 14.63 -15.31
CA ILE A 172 -8.72 13.84 -16.55
C ILE A 172 -9.82 12.78 -16.44
N ASN A 173 -9.80 11.97 -15.38
CA ASN A 173 -10.90 11.07 -15.05
C ASN A 173 -11.04 10.95 -13.52
N PRO A 174 -12.05 11.59 -12.91
CA PRO A 174 -12.21 11.57 -11.46
C PRO A 174 -12.71 10.22 -10.93
N ASN A 175 -13.24 9.35 -11.78
CA ASN A 175 -13.74 8.01 -11.43
C ASN A 175 -12.74 6.90 -11.77
N ASP A 176 -11.48 7.25 -12.06
CA ASP A 176 -10.47 6.26 -12.42
C ASP A 176 -10.11 5.35 -11.22
N PRO A 177 -10.13 4.02 -11.36
CA PRO A 177 -10.01 3.11 -10.22
C PRO A 177 -8.60 3.00 -9.65
N GLU A 178 -7.57 3.12 -10.49
CA GLU A 178 -6.15 3.11 -10.09
C GLU A 178 -5.83 4.38 -9.30
N LEU A 179 -6.27 5.53 -9.81
CA LEU A 179 -6.19 6.82 -9.12
C LEU A 179 -6.90 6.79 -7.77
N ASN A 180 -8.17 6.37 -7.73
CA ASN A 180 -8.96 6.42 -6.51
C ASN A 180 -8.46 5.43 -5.44
N LEU A 181 -7.89 4.29 -5.85
CA LEU A 181 -7.21 3.38 -4.93
C LEU A 181 -5.98 4.05 -4.29
N ILE A 182 -5.06 4.56 -5.11
CA ILE A 182 -3.81 5.16 -4.66
C ILE A 182 -4.08 6.43 -3.84
N GLN A 183 -4.98 7.30 -4.31
CA GLN A 183 -5.38 8.51 -3.60
C GLN A 183 -6.02 8.16 -2.25
N GLY A 184 -6.90 7.16 -2.18
CA GLY A 184 -7.52 6.74 -0.91
C GLY A 184 -6.51 6.24 0.12
N PHE A 185 -5.48 5.50 -0.31
CA PHE A 185 -4.39 5.06 0.58
C PHE A 185 -3.46 6.20 1.03
N ILE A 186 -3.14 7.14 0.14
CA ILE A 186 -2.35 8.33 0.49
C ILE A 186 -3.15 9.21 1.47
N GLU A 187 -4.42 9.48 1.19
CA GLU A 187 -5.33 10.25 2.06
C GLU A 187 -5.42 9.60 3.45
N TRP A 188 -5.68 8.29 3.55
CA TRP A 188 -5.69 7.54 4.83
C TRP A 188 -4.34 7.64 5.57
N GLY A 189 -3.22 7.41 4.86
CA GLY A 189 -1.89 7.40 5.44
C GLY A 189 -1.44 8.73 6.05
N VAL A 190 -1.95 9.86 5.55
CA VAL A 190 -1.57 11.20 6.02
C VAL A 190 -2.67 11.94 6.79
N ALA A 191 -3.93 11.48 6.77
CA ALA A 191 -5.06 12.14 7.45
C ALA A 191 -4.76 12.47 8.93
N ASN A 192 -4.26 11.49 9.68
CA ASN A 192 -3.92 11.62 11.10
C ASN A 192 -2.71 12.54 11.39
N ASN A 193 -1.94 12.93 10.38
CA ASN A 193 -0.69 13.69 10.53
C ASN A 193 -0.79 15.12 9.98
N LEU A 194 -1.54 15.32 8.89
CA LEU A 194 -1.63 16.62 8.21
C LEU A 194 -2.95 17.37 8.50
N GLY A 195 -4.01 16.68 8.92
CA GLY A 195 -5.32 17.30 9.20
C GLY A 195 -6.04 17.91 7.98
N ILE A 196 -5.48 17.77 6.77
CA ILE A 196 -6.01 18.32 5.52
C ILE A 196 -7.03 17.40 4.81
N PHE A 197 -7.14 16.14 5.23
CA PHE A 197 -8.11 15.17 4.68
C PHE A 197 -9.03 14.65 5.77
N LYS A 198 -10.30 14.47 5.40
CA LYS A 198 -11.26 13.69 6.17
C LYS A 198 -11.12 12.22 5.77
N ILE A 199 -11.01 11.35 6.76
CA ILE A 199 -10.87 9.91 6.54
C ILE A 199 -12.15 9.30 5.92
N GLU A 200 -13.30 9.95 6.12
CA GLU A 200 -14.59 9.64 5.51
C GLU A 200 -14.58 9.82 3.98
N ASP A 201 -13.86 10.82 3.47
CA ASP A 201 -13.72 11.05 2.02
C ASP A 201 -12.88 9.92 1.39
N ALA A 202 -11.81 9.49 2.07
CA ALA A 202 -10.98 8.35 1.66
C ALA A 202 -11.75 7.02 1.73
N ILE A 203 -12.56 6.81 2.77
CA ILE A 203 -13.46 5.65 2.88
C ILE A 203 -14.44 5.62 1.69
N THR A 204 -15.12 6.74 1.42
CA THR A 204 -16.09 6.85 0.32
C THR A 204 -15.44 6.56 -1.03
N ARG A 205 -14.23 7.10 -1.24
CA ARG A 205 -13.40 6.86 -2.43
C ARG A 205 -13.12 5.39 -2.64
N LEU A 206 -12.61 4.74 -1.59
CA LEU A 206 -12.24 3.33 -1.62
C LEU A 206 -13.47 2.43 -1.82
N GLN A 207 -14.61 2.76 -1.22
CA GLN A 207 -15.83 1.96 -1.37
C GLN A 207 -16.48 2.04 -2.76
N THR A 208 -16.41 3.19 -3.44
CA THR A 208 -17.27 3.50 -4.60
C THR A 208 -16.54 3.66 -5.92
N GLN A 209 -15.25 4.02 -5.90
CA GLN A 209 -14.49 4.36 -7.11
C GLN A 209 -13.19 3.57 -7.24
N ALA A 210 -12.63 3.05 -6.14
CA ALA A 210 -11.39 2.27 -6.19
C ALA A 210 -11.63 0.79 -6.51
N ALA A 211 -10.76 0.24 -7.34
CA ALA A 211 -10.65 -1.19 -7.60
C ALA A 211 -9.17 -1.59 -7.55
N PRO A 212 -8.84 -2.88 -7.33
CA PRO A 212 -9.75 -4.02 -7.17
C PRO A 212 -10.28 -4.23 -5.72
N PRO A 213 -11.37 -5.00 -5.54
CA PRO A 213 -12.13 -5.07 -4.28
C PRO A 213 -11.34 -5.46 -3.03
N TYR A 214 -10.41 -6.42 -3.12
CA TYR A 214 -9.65 -6.86 -1.94
C TYR A 214 -8.61 -5.81 -1.47
N LEU A 215 -8.15 -4.90 -2.34
CA LEU A 215 -7.37 -3.73 -1.91
C LEU A 215 -8.26 -2.59 -1.44
N SER A 216 -9.32 -2.29 -2.17
CA SER A 216 -10.18 -1.16 -1.81
C SER A 216 -10.87 -1.42 -0.47
N TYR A 217 -11.46 -2.60 -0.26
CA TYR A 217 -12.04 -2.97 1.03
C TYR A 217 -10.99 -3.21 2.14
N ARG A 218 -9.74 -3.57 1.83
CA ARG A 218 -8.63 -3.54 2.80
C ARG A 218 -8.38 -2.13 3.31
N GLY A 219 -8.35 -1.13 2.42
CA GLY A 219 -8.22 0.28 2.79
C GLY A 219 -9.39 0.79 3.63
N VAL A 220 -10.62 0.43 3.27
CA VAL A 220 -11.84 0.74 4.06
C VAL A 220 -11.77 0.11 5.46
N ALA A 221 -11.34 -1.15 5.57
CA ALA A 221 -11.19 -1.83 6.84
C ALA A 221 -10.12 -1.19 7.73
N LEU A 222 -8.98 -0.78 7.15
CA LEU A 222 -7.93 -0.02 7.85
C LEU A 222 -8.46 1.32 8.39
N ALA A 223 -9.21 2.06 7.56
CA ALA A 223 -9.76 3.35 7.94
C ALA A 223 -10.80 3.24 9.07
N TYR A 224 -11.75 2.31 8.98
CA TYR A 224 -12.72 2.09 10.06
C TYR A 224 -12.09 1.52 11.34
N ARG A 225 -11.04 0.68 11.22
CA ARG A 225 -10.25 0.20 12.37
C ARG A 225 -9.63 1.38 13.13
N ASP A 226 -9.05 2.33 12.42
CA ASP A 226 -8.37 3.50 13.01
C ASP A 226 -9.37 4.51 13.59
N LEU A 227 -10.61 4.56 13.06
CA LEU A 227 -11.76 5.25 13.67
C LEU A 227 -12.37 4.52 14.88
N ASN A 228 -11.88 3.34 15.26
CA ASN A 228 -12.47 2.43 16.26
C ASN A 228 -13.90 1.96 15.93
N GLN A 229 -14.33 2.07 14.67
CA GLN A 229 -15.64 1.62 14.17
C GLN A 229 -15.60 0.13 13.81
N SER A 230 -15.34 -0.70 14.82
CA SER A 230 -14.98 -2.12 14.65
C SER A 230 -15.99 -2.94 13.83
N GLN A 231 -17.29 -2.67 13.92
CA GLN A 231 -18.29 -3.40 13.13
C GLN A 231 -18.21 -3.08 11.63
N LEU A 232 -18.07 -1.81 11.25
CA LEU A 232 -17.86 -1.40 9.86
C LEU A 232 -16.51 -1.87 9.31
N ALA A 233 -15.48 -1.93 10.17
CA ALA A 233 -14.20 -2.53 9.84
C ALA A 233 -14.31 -4.04 9.58
N LEU A 234 -15.13 -4.76 10.36
CA LEU A 234 -15.42 -6.18 10.11
C LEU A 234 -16.16 -6.38 8.79
N GLU A 235 -17.22 -5.61 8.51
CA GLU A 235 -17.96 -5.70 7.24
C GLU A 235 -17.06 -5.46 6.02
N ALA A 236 -16.10 -4.54 6.12
CA ALA A 236 -15.13 -4.28 5.07
C ALA A 236 -14.09 -5.41 4.94
N ILE A 237 -13.50 -5.91 6.04
CA ILE A 237 -12.46 -6.94 5.94
C ILE A 237 -13.01 -8.29 5.45
N GLU A 238 -14.26 -8.62 5.75
CA GLU A 238 -14.91 -9.83 5.19
C GLU A 238 -15.08 -9.73 3.67
N LYS A 239 -15.43 -8.55 3.12
CA LYS A 239 -15.48 -8.33 1.67
C LYS A 239 -14.10 -8.43 1.02
N ALA A 240 -13.06 -7.94 1.71
CA ALA A 240 -11.69 -8.07 1.21
C ALA A 240 -11.23 -9.54 1.21
N ILE A 241 -11.48 -10.28 2.29
CA ILE A 241 -11.16 -11.71 2.41
C ILE A 241 -11.93 -12.53 1.38
N ALA A 242 -13.22 -12.24 1.13
CA ALA A 242 -13.99 -12.93 0.10
C ALA A 242 -13.37 -12.81 -1.31
N ALA A 243 -12.72 -11.68 -1.61
CA ALA A 243 -12.01 -11.45 -2.87
C ALA A 243 -10.53 -11.90 -2.88
N ALA A 244 -9.94 -12.18 -1.71
CA ALA A 244 -8.57 -12.70 -1.57
C ALA A 244 -8.44 -13.60 -0.32
N PRO A 245 -9.01 -14.81 -0.31
CA PRO A 245 -9.22 -15.61 0.90
C PRO A 245 -7.93 -16.15 1.53
N ASN A 246 -6.87 -16.27 0.74
CA ASN A 246 -5.58 -16.80 1.17
C ASN A 246 -4.57 -15.70 1.54
N ASN A 247 -5.01 -14.45 1.74
CA ASN A 247 -4.09 -13.36 2.06
C ASN A 247 -3.84 -13.25 3.59
N PRO A 248 -2.63 -13.55 4.08
CA PRO A 248 -2.33 -13.48 5.51
C PRO A 248 -2.40 -12.07 6.10
N GLU A 249 -2.22 -11.01 5.31
CA GLU A 249 -2.39 -9.63 5.79
C GLU A 249 -3.86 -9.27 6.05
N LEU A 250 -4.80 -9.86 5.30
CA LEU A 250 -6.23 -9.65 5.51
C LEU A 250 -6.73 -10.42 6.75
N ILE A 251 -6.26 -11.67 6.92
CA ILE A 251 -6.51 -12.48 8.12
C ILE A 251 -5.96 -11.75 9.36
N TYR A 252 -4.76 -11.19 9.26
CA TYR A 252 -4.14 -10.37 10.29
C TYR A 252 -4.93 -9.10 10.63
N LEU A 253 -5.37 -8.35 9.61
CA LEU A 253 -6.18 -7.15 9.82
C LEU A 253 -7.51 -7.49 10.52
N LYS A 254 -8.16 -8.60 10.16
CA LYS A 254 -9.34 -9.11 10.86
C LYS A 254 -9.03 -9.48 12.31
N ALA A 255 -7.87 -10.08 12.58
CA ALA A 255 -7.40 -10.36 13.95
C ALA A 255 -7.23 -9.08 14.78
N GLN A 256 -6.66 -8.02 14.20
CA GLN A 256 -6.54 -6.70 14.86
C GLN A 256 -7.90 -6.08 15.19
N ILE A 257 -8.83 -6.09 14.23
CA ILE A 257 -10.18 -5.53 14.41
C ILE A 257 -10.94 -6.29 15.51
N LEU A 258 -10.87 -7.63 15.52
CA LEU A 258 -11.48 -8.44 16.59
C LEU A 258 -10.85 -8.18 17.97
N SER A 259 -9.54 -7.91 18.03
CA SER A 259 -8.86 -7.53 19.27
C SER A 259 -9.40 -6.22 19.84
N GLN A 260 -9.51 -5.17 19.00
CA GLN A 260 -10.10 -3.88 19.38
C GLN A 260 -11.59 -4.00 19.76
N ALA A 261 -12.33 -4.89 19.10
CA ALA A 261 -13.72 -5.21 19.45
C ALA A 261 -13.86 -6.01 20.77
N GLY A 262 -12.75 -6.35 21.45
CA GLY A 262 -12.74 -7.14 22.67
C GLY A 262 -12.89 -8.65 22.47
N ASN A 263 -13.08 -9.13 21.24
CA ASN A 263 -13.17 -10.56 20.91
C ASN A 263 -11.77 -11.20 20.80
N LYS A 264 -11.08 -11.23 21.93
CA LYS A 264 -9.70 -11.71 22.07
C LYS A 264 -9.52 -13.17 21.65
N GLN A 265 -10.48 -14.04 21.95
CA GLN A 265 -10.37 -15.47 21.63
C GLN A 265 -10.37 -15.72 20.11
N ALA A 266 -11.29 -15.07 19.37
CA ALA A 266 -11.32 -15.18 17.91
C ALA A 266 -10.12 -14.47 17.27
N SER A 267 -9.72 -13.31 17.81
CA SER A 267 -8.50 -12.59 17.40
C SER A 267 -7.25 -13.45 17.51
N LEU A 268 -7.03 -14.12 18.65
CA LEU A 268 -5.91 -15.03 18.89
C LEU A 268 -5.86 -16.17 17.86
N SER A 269 -7.01 -16.76 17.53
CA SER A 269 -7.11 -17.81 16.52
C SER A 269 -6.66 -17.30 15.13
N LEU A 270 -7.12 -16.12 14.71
CA LEU A 270 -6.73 -15.52 13.43
C LEU A 270 -5.26 -15.07 13.39
N PHE A 271 -4.71 -14.56 14.50
CA PHE A 271 -3.27 -14.27 14.57
C PHE A 271 -2.42 -15.53 14.38
N ASN A 272 -2.79 -16.62 15.08
CA ASN A 272 -2.10 -17.90 14.91
C ASN A 272 -2.24 -18.42 13.46
N GLN A 273 -3.42 -18.29 12.85
CA GLN A 273 -3.65 -18.63 11.44
C GLN A 273 -2.74 -17.83 10.51
N ALA A 274 -2.72 -16.50 10.59
CA ALA A 274 -1.87 -15.65 9.75
C ALA A 274 -0.38 -15.95 9.92
N LEU A 275 0.05 -16.28 11.14
CA LEU A 275 1.44 -16.65 11.44
C LEU A 275 1.88 -17.99 10.84
N THR A 276 0.96 -18.91 10.51
CA THR A 276 1.31 -20.13 9.72
C THR A 276 1.86 -19.80 8.33
N MET A 277 1.55 -18.61 7.81
CA MET A 277 1.97 -18.13 6.50
C MET A 277 3.15 -17.14 6.59
N SER A 278 3.82 -17.04 7.74
CA SER A 278 4.83 -16.00 8.02
C SER A 278 6.03 -15.99 7.08
N GLU A 279 6.39 -17.11 6.45
CA GLU A 279 7.43 -17.20 5.40
C GLU A 279 7.12 -16.38 4.13
N GLN A 280 5.85 -15.98 3.96
CA GLN A 280 5.37 -15.18 2.84
C GLN A 280 5.52 -13.67 3.08
N LEU A 281 5.77 -13.25 4.33
CA LEU A 281 5.63 -11.87 4.81
C LEU A 281 6.99 -11.18 5.09
N PRO A 282 7.05 -9.83 5.08
CA PRO A 282 8.21 -9.09 5.55
C PRO A 282 8.52 -9.41 7.02
N GLY A 283 9.80 -9.60 7.35
CA GLY A 283 10.23 -10.03 8.69
C GLY A 283 9.76 -9.12 9.82
N ASP A 284 9.69 -7.80 9.60
CA ASP A 284 9.21 -6.85 10.61
C ASP A 284 7.70 -6.92 10.82
N LEU A 285 6.92 -7.21 9.77
CA LEU A 285 5.49 -7.50 9.91
C LEU A 285 5.29 -8.77 10.76
N VAL A 286 6.07 -9.83 10.51
CA VAL A 286 6.02 -11.07 11.32
C VAL A 286 6.36 -10.81 12.79
N LYS A 287 7.36 -9.96 13.09
CA LYS A 287 7.67 -9.54 14.47
C LYS A 287 6.49 -8.83 15.12
N GLN A 288 5.86 -7.89 14.40
CA GLN A 288 4.72 -7.12 14.89
C GLN A 288 3.48 -8.02 15.13
N MET A 289 3.19 -8.95 14.21
CA MET A 289 2.13 -9.94 14.36
C MET A 289 2.30 -10.79 15.62
N LYS A 290 3.52 -11.28 15.88
CA LYS A 290 3.83 -12.06 17.10
C LYS A 290 3.60 -11.25 18.36
N LEU A 291 4.09 -10.00 18.39
CA LEU A 291 3.90 -9.08 19.52
C LEU A 291 2.40 -8.82 19.82
N GLU A 292 1.60 -8.52 18.81
CA GLU A 292 0.15 -8.28 18.97
C GLU A 292 -0.60 -9.56 19.39
N ARG A 293 -0.20 -10.72 18.86
CA ARG A 293 -0.71 -12.04 19.28
C ARG A 293 -0.43 -12.30 20.76
N ASP A 294 0.81 -12.09 21.19
CA ASP A 294 1.24 -12.31 22.58
C ASP A 294 0.51 -11.38 23.55
N GLN A 295 0.28 -10.12 23.16
CA GLN A 295 -0.54 -9.17 23.93
C GLN A 295 -2.00 -9.63 24.09
N VAL A 296 -2.62 -10.16 23.04
CA VAL A 296 -3.99 -10.71 23.11
C VAL A 296 -4.02 -11.97 23.97
N GLN A 297 -3.05 -12.87 23.81
CA GLN A 297 -2.92 -14.09 24.61
C GLN A 297 -2.78 -13.80 26.12
N ALA A 298 -1.95 -12.82 26.49
CA ALA A 298 -1.73 -12.41 27.88
C ALA A 298 -2.93 -11.70 28.51
N ALA A 299 -3.87 -11.23 27.69
CA ALA A 299 -5.06 -10.50 28.14
C ALA A 299 -6.34 -11.36 28.14
N LEU A 300 -6.21 -12.69 27.97
CA LEU A 300 -7.24 -13.69 28.21
C LEU A 300 -7.08 -14.28 29.63
N PRO A 301 -8.17 -14.71 30.30
CA PRO A 301 -8.06 -15.49 31.54
C PRO A 301 -7.36 -16.83 31.27
N GLN A 302 -6.63 -17.32 32.28
CA GLN A 302 -6.03 -18.67 32.29
C GLN A 302 -7.04 -19.72 32.73
#